data_AF-A0A973B5Z6-F1
#
_entry.id   AF-A0A973B5Z6-F1
#
_cell.length_a   1.000
_cell.length_b   1.000
_cell.length_c   1.000
_cell.angle_alpha   90.00
_cell.angle_beta   90.00
_cell.angle_gamma   90.00
#
_symmetry.space_group_name_H-M   'P 1'
#
loop_
_entity.id
_entity.type
_entity.pdbx_description
1 polymer ?
#
loop_
_entity_poly.entity_id
_entity_poly.type
_entity_poly.pdbx_seq_one_letter_code
_entity_poly.pdbx_strand_id
1 'polypeptide(L)'
;MIDLGISKIAMIGAVALIVIGPEKLPRLARTIGTLLGKAQRYVADVKSEVNRSMELDELKKMKDSVEGAARDVESSMQTSASDFEKTWAETTNLDADNANDAPGMISVPEYRHPGKNWRLKQGATPQWFKARSGVRTKALSGAARVARYRPKSRVISHG
;
A
#
# COMPACT_ATOMS: atom_id res chain seq x y z
N MET A 1 38.16 2.25 -10.98
CA MET A 1 37.08 1.24 -11.05
C MET A 1 35.74 1.74 -10.50
N ILE A 2 35.40 3.03 -10.67
CA ILE A 2 34.08 3.61 -10.29
C ILE A 2 33.05 3.51 -11.45
N ASP A 3 33.47 3.02 -12.61
CA ASP A 3 32.62 2.83 -13.80
C ASP A 3 31.34 2.01 -13.56
N LEU A 4 31.34 1.09 -12.59
CA LEU A 4 30.16 0.26 -12.31
C LEU A 4 29.16 0.91 -11.35
N GLY A 5 29.54 1.92 -10.57
CA GLY A 5 28.70 2.50 -9.52
C GLY A 5 27.91 3.71 -9.98
N ILE A 6 28.62 4.81 -10.30
CA ILE A 6 27.98 6.10 -10.59
C ILE A 6 27.32 6.07 -11.98
N SER A 7 27.99 5.48 -12.98
CA SER A 7 27.46 5.42 -14.35
C SER A 7 26.18 4.57 -14.43
N LYS A 8 26.16 3.40 -13.77
CA LYS A 8 24.95 2.56 -13.71
C LYS A 8 23.81 3.22 -12.96
N ILE A 9 24.09 3.87 -11.82
CA ILE A 9 23.05 4.62 -11.08
C ILE A 9 22.49 5.76 -11.94
N ALA A 10 23.34 6.49 -12.66
CA ALA A 10 22.90 7.55 -13.58
C ALA A 10 22.03 6.99 -14.72
N MET A 11 22.42 5.85 -15.31
CA MET A 11 21.65 5.16 -16.36
C MET A 11 20.28 4.69 -15.86
N ILE A 12 20.22 4.02 -14.70
CA ILE A 12 18.96 3.60 -14.08
C ILE A 12 18.09 4.81 -13.73
N GLY A 13 18.70 5.88 -13.22
CA GLY A 13 18.01 7.15 -12.96
C GLY A 13 17.42 7.77 -14.22
N ALA A 14 18.15 7.76 -15.33
CA ALA A 14 17.67 8.25 -16.63
C ALA A 14 16.48 7.42 -17.16
N VAL A 15 16.57 6.08 -17.11
CA VAL A 15 15.46 5.19 -17.49
C VAL A 15 14.24 5.42 -16.61
N ALA A 16 14.44 5.52 -15.30
CA ALA A 16 13.37 5.80 -14.36
C ALA A 16 12.70 7.16 -14.63
N LEU A 17 13.47 8.18 -15.01
CA LEU A 17 12.93 9.50 -15.39
C LEU A 17 12.03 9.42 -16.62
N ILE A 18 12.38 8.61 -17.62
CA ILE A 18 11.60 8.43 -18.85
C ILE A 18 10.31 7.67 -18.56
N VAL A 19 10.39 6.55 -17.82
CA VAL A 19 9.24 5.65 -17.60
C VAL A 19 8.24 6.24 -16.60
N ILE A 20 8.73 6.74 -15.46
CA ILE A 20 7.88 7.25 -14.37
C ILE A 20 7.57 8.74 -14.55
N GLY A 21 8.48 9.48 -15.17
CA GLY A 21 8.40 10.93 -15.33
C GLY A 21 9.11 11.69 -14.19
N PRO A 22 9.76 12.83 -14.50
CA PRO A 22 10.53 13.63 -13.54
C PRO A 22 9.70 14.20 -12.40
N GLU A 23 8.40 14.40 -12.61
CA GLU A 23 7.49 14.96 -11.61
C GLU A 23 7.09 13.93 -10.53
N LYS A 24 7.12 12.63 -10.87
CA LYS A 24 6.61 11.54 -10.01
C LYS A 24 7.70 10.85 -9.21
N LEU A 25 8.92 10.75 -9.73
CA LEU A 25 10.09 10.21 -9.00
C LEU A 25 10.35 10.85 -7.62
N PRO A 26 10.37 12.19 -7.46
CA PRO A 26 10.61 12.78 -6.14
C PRO A 26 9.51 12.43 -5.14
N ARG A 27 8.28 12.19 -5.60
CA ARG A 27 7.18 11.73 -4.74
C ARG A 27 7.38 10.28 -4.28
N LEU A 28 7.84 9.39 -5.16
CA LEU A 28 8.16 8.01 -4.82
C LEU A 28 9.34 7.92 -3.86
N ALA A 29 10.43 8.64 -4.16
CA ALA A 29 11.62 8.69 -3.30
C ALA A 29 11.28 9.17 -1.88
N ARG A 30 10.43 10.20 -1.75
CA ARG A 30 9.93 10.67 -0.45
C ARG A 30 9.09 9.60 0.25
N THR A 31 8.21 8.92 -0.47
CA THR A 31 7.36 7.87 0.12
C THR A 31 8.20 6.72 0.65
N ILE A 32 9.09 6.17 -0.19
CA ILE A 32 10.02 5.10 0.19
C ILE A 32 10.92 5.55 1.34
N GLY A 33 11.49 6.76 1.25
CA GLY A 33 12.36 7.32 2.29
C GLY A 33 11.65 7.46 3.64
N THR A 34 10.40 7.93 3.66
CA THR A 34 9.63 8.02 4.92
C THR A 34 9.30 6.65 5.51
N LEU A 35 9.01 5.66 4.67
CA LEU A 35 8.75 4.29 5.12
C LEU A 35 10.01 3.65 5.69
N LEU A 36 11.13 3.79 4.99
CA LEU A 36 12.43 3.27 5.43
C LEU A 36 12.89 3.93 6.73
N GLY A 37 12.75 5.26 6.83
CA GLY A 37 13.11 6.01 8.03
C GLY A 37 12.24 5.64 9.24
N LYS A 38 10.94 5.39 9.04
CA LYS A 38 10.07 4.84 10.08
C LYS A 38 10.52 3.45 10.51
N ALA A 39 10.75 2.55 9.55
CA ALA A 39 11.21 1.18 9.83
C ALA A 39 12.51 1.17 10.64
N GLN A 40 13.50 1.98 10.24
CA GLN A 40 14.76 2.12 10.97
C GLN A 40 14.53 2.56 12.42
N ARG A 41 13.60 3.49 12.66
CA ARG A 41 13.25 3.95 14.01
C ARG A 41 12.60 2.85 14.84
N TYR A 42 11.66 2.09 14.28
CA TYR A 42 11.06 0.93 14.95
C TYR A 42 12.10 -0.13 15.31
N VAL A 43 13.03 -0.43 14.40
CA VAL A 43 14.12 -1.38 14.65
C VAL A 43 15.02 -0.87 15.77
N ALA A 44 15.32 0.42 15.82
CA ALA A 44 16.10 1.02 16.89
C ALA A 44 15.40 0.92 18.26
N ASP A 45 14.09 1.20 18.31
CA ASP A 45 13.29 1.10 19.53
C ASP A 45 13.24 -0.35 20.03
N VAL A 46 12.94 -1.31 19.14
CA VAL A 46 12.93 -2.75 19.47
C VAL A 46 14.30 -3.23 19.94
N LYS A 47 15.39 -2.81 19.27
CA LYS A 47 16.75 -3.13 19.69
C LYS A 47 17.04 -2.61 21.10
N SER A 48 16.54 -1.43 21.45
CA SER A 48 16.73 -0.84 22.78
C SER A 48 15.96 -1.56 23.90
N GLU A 49 14.74 -2.03 23.61
CA GLU A 49 13.91 -2.85 24.51
C GLU A 49 14.55 -4.24 24.75
N VAL A 50 14.97 -4.88 23.65
CA VAL A 50 15.60 -6.21 23.63
C VAL A 50 16.96 -6.21 24.34
N ASN A 51 17.80 -5.20 24.10
CA ASN A 51 19.10 -5.07 24.77
C ASN A 51 18.98 -4.84 26.29
N ARG A 52 17.79 -4.47 26.76
CA ARG A 52 17.51 -4.22 28.19
C ARG A 52 16.96 -5.44 28.92
N SER A 53 16.53 -6.50 28.20
CA SER A 53 15.75 -7.61 28.78
C SER A 53 16.15 -9.03 28.36
N MET A 54 17.13 -9.24 27.46
CA MET A 54 17.48 -10.59 26.94
C MET A 54 18.92 -11.05 27.25
N GLU A 55 19.11 -12.37 27.41
CA GLU A 55 20.40 -13.05 27.54
C GLU A 55 21.13 -13.15 26.18
N LEU A 56 22.47 -13.11 26.18
CA LEU A 56 23.31 -13.04 24.97
C LEU A 56 23.06 -14.19 23.95
N ASP A 57 22.56 -15.34 24.39
CA ASP A 57 22.30 -16.49 23.52
C ASP A 57 21.06 -16.32 22.61
N GLU A 58 20.01 -15.65 23.07
CA GLU A 58 18.83 -15.40 22.23
C GLU A 58 19.12 -14.35 21.16
N LEU A 59 19.92 -13.33 21.48
CA LEU A 59 20.42 -12.35 20.50
C LEU A 59 21.28 -13.03 19.42
N LYS A 60 22.13 -13.98 19.81
CA LYS A 60 23.01 -14.69 18.87
C LYS A 60 22.20 -15.55 17.90
N LYS A 61 21.21 -16.29 18.41
CA LYS A 61 20.29 -17.09 17.58
C LYS A 61 19.45 -16.23 16.64
N MET A 62 18.97 -15.08 17.10
CA MET A 62 18.21 -14.15 16.27
C MET A 62 19.10 -13.52 15.18
N LYS A 63 20.32 -13.10 15.54
CA LYS A 63 21.31 -12.57 14.60
C LYS A 63 21.68 -13.58 13.51
N ASP A 64 21.92 -14.84 13.87
CA ASP A 64 22.22 -15.89 12.89
C ASP A 64 21.01 -16.18 11.97
N SER A 65 19.78 -16.15 12.51
CA SER A 65 18.56 -16.32 11.69
C SER A 65 18.34 -15.17 10.70
N VAL A 66 18.60 -13.93 11.13
CA VAL A 66 18.48 -12.74 10.28
C VAL A 66 19.59 -12.72 9.23
N GLU A 67 20.81 -13.08 9.60
CA GLU A 67 21.94 -13.16 8.66
C GLU A 67 21.72 -14.27 7.62
N GLY A 68 21.16 -15.41 8.01
CA GLY A 68 20.72 -16.45 7.08
C GLY A 68 19.66 -15.96 6.11
N ALA A 69 18.58 -15.37 6.63
CA ALA A 69 17.50 -14.82 5.80
C ALA A 69 18.00 -13.71 4.85
N ALA A 70 18.93 -12.87 5.30
CA ALA A 70 19.53 -11.84 4.47
C ALA A 70 20.35 -12.43 3.31
N ARG A 71 21.13 -13.51 3.56
CA ARG A 71 21.88 -14.22 2.51
C ARG A 71 20.96 -14.90 1.51
N ASP A 72 19.83 -15.46 1.96
CA ASP A 72 18.84 -16.07 1.07
C ASP A 72 18.16 -15.02 0.17
N VAL A 73 17.87 -13.84 0.73
CA VAL A 73 17.38 -12.69 -0.05
C VAL A 73 18.44 -12.22 -1.04
N GLU A 74 19.71 -12.10 -0.63
CA GLU A 74 20.79 -11.71 -1.53
C GLU A 74 20.98 -12.71 -2.68
N SER A 75 20.98 -14.01 -2.38
CA SER A 75 21.10 -15.06 -3.40
C SER A 75 19.91 -15.05 -4.37
N SER A 76 18.68 -14.95 -3.86
CA SER A 76 17.48 -14.87 -4.70
C SER A 76 17.43 -13.59 -5.55
N MET A 77 17.91 -12.47 -5.01
CA MET A 77 18.06 -11.21 -5.75
C MET A 77 19.11 -11.32 -6.86
N GLN A 78 20.26 -11.95 -6.60
CA GLN A 78 21.30 -12.16 -7.62
C GLN A 78 20.82 -13.06 -8.76
N THR A 79 20.14 -14.17 -8.44
CA THR A 79 19.54 -15.05 -9.45
C THR A 79 18.50 -14.29 -10.27
N SER A 80 17.56 -13.60 -9.60
CA SER A 80 16.51 -12.82 -10.28
C SER A 80 17.08 -11.69 -11.13
N ALA A 81 18.16 -11.04 -10.68
CA ALA A 81 18.85 -10.01 -11.44
C ALA A 81 19.53 -10.59 -12.69
N SER A 82 20.13 -11.77 -12.60
CA SER A 82 20.77 -12.44 -13.75
C SER A 82 19.75 -12.88 -14.81
N ASP A 83 18.58 -13.34 -14.40
CA ASP A 83 17.51 -13.73 -15.34
C ASP A 83 16.81 -12.50 -15.93
N PHE A 84 16.69 -11.43 -15.16
CA PHE A 84 16.25 -10.13 -15.65
C PHE A 84 17.23 -9.57 -16.70
N GLU A 85 18.53 -9.64 -16.46
CA GLU A 85 19.56 -9.17 -17.41
C GLU A 85 19.54 -9.97 -18.72
N LYS A 86 19.34 -11.30 -18.66
CA LYS A 86 19.17 -12.15 -19.87
C LYS A 86 17.91 -11.77 -20.65
N THR A 87 16.76 -11.65 -19.97
CA THR A 87 15.49 -11.28 -20.59
C THR A 87 15.57 -9.89 -21.23
N TRP A 88 16.22 -8.95 -20.53
CA TRP A 88 16.45 -7.61 -21.03
C TRP A 88 17.35 -7.60 -22.26
N ALA A 89 18.46 -8.35 -22.23
CA ALA A 89 19.36 -8.48 -23.37
C ALA A 89 18.65 -9.12 -24.58
N GLU A 90 17.77 -10.10 -24.37
CA GLU A 90 16.96 -10.71 -25.43
C GLU A 90 15.98 -9.70 -26.04
N THR A 91 15.24 -8.95 -25.23
CA THR A 91 14.34 -7.89 -25.73
C THR A 91 15.07 -6.78 -26.48
N THR A 92 16.26 -6.38 -25.99
CA THR A 92 17.04 -5.31 -26.64
C THR A 92 17.64 -5.74 -27.97
N ASN A 93 17.96 -7.03 -28.13
CA ASN A 93 18.43 -7.59 -29.40
C ASN A 93 17.29 -7.74 -30.43
N LEU A 94 16.05 -7.95 -29.99
CA LEU A 94 14.88 -8.01 -30.88
C LEU A 94 14.45 -6.62 -31.41
N ASP A 95 14.69 -5.56 -30.65
CA ASP A 95 14.34 -4.18 -31.02
C ASP A 95 15.33 -3.53 -32.02
N ALA A 96 16.51 -4.13 -32.27
CA ALA A 96 17.52 -3.58 -33.17
C ALA A 96 17.28 -3.88 -34.66
N ASP A 97 16.53 -4.94 -35.00
CA ASP A 97 16.37 -5.42 -36.38
C ASP A 97 15.03 -5.06 -37.05
N ASN A 98 14.08 -4.45 -36.34
CA ASN A 98 12.75 -4.14 -36.90
C ASN A 98 12.31 -2.70 -36.65
N ALA A 99 13.01 -1.74 -37.27
CA ALA A 99 12.53 -0.36 -37.34
C ALA A 99 11.52 -0.10 -38.49
N ASN A 100 11.15 -1.11 -39.31
CA ASN A 100 10.38 -0.88 -40.55
C ASN A 100 9.34 -1.95 -40.92
N ASP A 101 8.82 -2.75 -39.99
CA ASP A 101 7.62 -3.54 -40.27
C ASP A 101 6.53 -3.21 -39.26
N ALA A 102 5.43 -2.66 -39.74
CA ALA A 102 4.27 -2.28 -38.95
C ALA A 102 3.19 -3.35 -39.14
N PRO A 103 3.10 -4.36 -38.26
CA PRO A 103 1.99 -5.30 -38.29
C PRO A 103 0.85 -4.69 -37.49
N GLY A 104 -0.12 -4.10 -38.19
CA GLY A 104 -1.48 -3.86 -37.71
C GLY A 104 -1.61 -2.95 -36.49
N MET A 105 -2.18 -1.76 -36.68
CA MET A 105 -2.68 -0.91 -35.60
C MET A 105 -3.50 -1.75 -34.60
N ILE A 106 -2.91 -2.08 -33.46
CA ILE A 106 -3.66 -2.48 -32.28
C ILE A 106 -4.32 -1.19 -31.80
N SER A 107 -5.59 -1.01 -32.16
CA SER A 107 -6.41 0.07 -31.61
C SER A 107 -6.48 -0.14 -30.10
N VAL A 108 -5.67 0.61 -29.36
CA VAL A 108 -5.68 0.59 -27.90
C VAL A 108 -7.09 1.00 -27.47
N PRO A 109 -7.79 0.23 -26.61
CA PRO A 109 -9.12 0.62 -26.19
C PRO A 109 -9.06 1.97 -25.45
N GLU A 110 -9.65 2.99 -26.07
CA GLU A 110 -9.79 4.34 -25.51
C GLU A 110 -10.58 4.26 -24.19
N TYR A 111 -9.97 4.70 -23.09
CA TYR A 111 -10.61 4.72 -21.79
C TYR A 111 -11.78 5.71 -21.78
N ARG A 112 -13.01 5.19 -21.84
CA ARG A 112 -14.21 5.99 -21.53
C ARG A 112 -14.37 6.08 -20.02
N HIS A 113 -14.14 7.29 -19.49
CA HIS A 113 -14.41 7.58 -18.09
C HIS A 113 -15.86 7.23 -17.76
N PRO A 114 -16.11 6.34 -16.77
CA PRO A 114 -17.47 6.10 -16.33
C PRO A 114 -17.96 7.41 -15.72
N GLY A 115 -18.95 8.04 -16.34
CA GLY A 115 -19.61 9.27 -15.90
C GLY A 115 -20.39 9.08 -14.60
N LYS A 116 -19.72 8.53 -13.58
CA LYS A 116 -20.26 8.30 -12.25
C LYS A 116 -20.07 9.58 -11.47
N ASN A 117 -21.19 10.25 -11.24
CA ASN A 117 -21.32 11.28 -10.23
C ASN A 117 -21.07 10.62 -8.87
N TRP A 118 -19.81 10.56 -8.45
CA TRP A 118 -19.40 10.30 -7.08
C TRP A 118 -19.86 11.47 -6.23
N ARG A 119 -21.18 11.66 -6.07
CA ARG A 119 -21.67 12.24 -4.83
C ARG A 119 -21.21 11.25 -3.76
N LEU A 120 -20.06 11.55 -3.15
CA LEU A 120 -19.64 10.99 -1.88
C LEU A 120 -20.87 11.11 -0.99
N LYS A 121 -21.57 9.99 -0.80
CA LYS A 121 -22.38 9.86 0.39
C LYS A 121 -21.37 9.89 1.52
N GLN A 122 -21.22 11.06 2.12
CA GLN A 122 -20.45 11.25 3.34
C GLN A 122 -20.76 10.10 4.28
N GLY A 123 -19.68 9.51 4.79
CA GLY A 123 -19.65 8.16 5.32
C GLY A 123 -20.80 7.84 6.25
N ALA A 124 -21.57 6.81 5.91
CA ALA A 124 -22.27 6.07 6.94
C ALA A 124 -21.20 5.44 7.83
N THR A 125 -21.08 5.92 9.07
CA THR A 125 -20.25 5.25 10.07
C THR A 125 -20.66 3.76 10.13
N PRO A 126 -19.70 2.83 10.08
CA PRO A 126 -20.00 1.40 10.06
C PRO A 126 -20.90 0.99 11.22
N GLN A 127 -21.78 0.01 10.98
CA GLN A 127 -22.74 -0.45 12.00
C GLN A 127 -22.04 -0.97 13.27
N TRP A 128 -20.88 -1.61 13.12
CA TRP A 128 -20.06 -2.05 14.26
C TRP A 128 -19.60 -0.88 15.14
N PHE A 129 -19.28 0.26 14.53
CA PHE A 129 -18.83 1.45 15.26
C PHE A 129 -19.99 2.10 16.04
N LYS A 130 -21.18 2.15 15.43
CA LYS A 130 -22.40 2.66 16.10
C LYS A 130 -22.86 1.77 17.25
N ALA A 131 -22.75 0.45 17.08
CA ALA A 131 -23.08 -0.51 18.13
C ALA A 131 -22.14 -0.38 19.34
N ARG A 132 -20.85 -0.14 19.10
CA ARG A 132 -19.83 0.02 20.17
C ARG A 132 -19.91 1.37 20.89
N SER A 133 -20.28 2.44 20.18
CA SER A 133 -20.36 3.80 20.74
C SER A 133 -21.69 4.11 21.43
N GLY A 134 -22.63 3.15 21.50
CA GLY A 134 -23.93 3.35 22.14
C GLY A 134 -24.82 4.38 21.44
N VAL A 135 -24.47 4.80 20.22
CA VAL A 135 -25.20 5.83 19.48
C VAL A 135 -26.52 5.23 18.98
N ARG A 136 -27.64 5.79 19.43
CA ARG A 136 -28.99 5.33 19.07
C ARG A 136 -29.18 5.41 17.54
N THR A 137 -29.38 4.25 16.92
CA THR A 137 -29.44 4.09 15.45
C THR A 137 -30.83 4.31 14.86
N LYS A 138 -31.88 4.37 15.67
CA LYS A 138 -33.27 4.51 15.22
C LYS A 138 -33.80 5.91 15.54
N ALA A 139 -34.27 6.63 14.52
CA ALA A 139 -35.07 7.82 14.70
C ALA A 139 -36.44 7.44 15.31
N LEU A 140 -36.85 8.12 16.38
CA LEU A 140 -38.20 7.98 16.92
C LEU A 140 -39.18 8.59 15.91
N SER A 141 -40.05 7.77 15.33
CA SER A 141 -41.12 8.24 14.45
C SER A 141 -42.01 9.27 15.18
N GLY A 142 -42.64 10.19 14.44
CA GLY A 142 -43.54 11.20 15.03
C GLY A 142 -44.60 10.60 15.95
N ALA A 143 -45.16 9.44 15.55
CA ALA A 143 -46.11 8.68 16.36
C ALA A 143 -45.53 8.21 17.71
N ALA A 144 -44.27 7.76 17.74
CA ALA A 144 -43.59 7.32 18.96
C ALA A 144 -43.29 8.47 19.93
N ARG A 145 -43.06 9.69 19.41
CA ARG A 145 -42.95 10.90 20.25
C ARG A 145 -44.29 11.25 20.89
N VAL A 146 -45.36 11.22 20.11
CA VAL A 146 -46.70 11.58 20.58
C VAL A 146 -47.25 10.55 21.58
N ALA A 147 -46.91 9.27 21.44
CA ALA A 147 -47.32 8.21 22.38
C ALA A 147 -46.86 8.44 23.83
N ARG A 148 -45.77 9.20 24.05
CA ARG A 148 -45.28 9.52 25.41
C ARG A 148 -46.16 10.54 26.15
N TYR A 149 -46.84 11.39 25.40
CA TYR A 149 -47.63 12.50 25.94
C TYR A 149 -49.14 12.29 25.78
N ARG A 150 -49.57 11.11 25.29
CA ARG A 150 -50.98 10.76 25.23
C ARG A 150 -51.48 10.37 26.62
N PRO A 151 -52.53 11.03 27.15
CA PRO A 151 -53.15 10.61 28.40
C PRO A 151 -53.71 9.20 28.21
N LYS A 152 -53.35 8.28 29.12
CA LYS A 152 -53.94 6.93 29.12
C LYS A 152 -55.42 7.08 29.48
N SER A 153 -56.30 6.75 28.55
CA SER A 153 -57.73 6.62 28.84
C SER A 153 -57.89 5.53 29.90
N ARG A 154 -58.23 5.94 31.13
CA ARG A 154 -58.62 5.01 32.19
C ARG A 154 -60.00 4.51 31.80
N VAL A 155 -60.07 3.29 31.29
CA VAL A 155 -61.35 2.60 31.07
C VAL A 155 -62.00 2.47 32.44
N ILE A 156 -63.02 3.27 32.68
CA ILE A 156 -63.83 3.19 33.89
C ILE A 156 -64.75 2.00 33.66
N SER A 157 -64.44 0.84 34.25
CA SER A 157 -65.39 -0.27 34.28
C SER A 157 -66.57 0.16 35.15
N HIS A 158 -67.73 0.39 34.54
CA HIS A 158 -68.99 0.33 35.26
C HIS A 158 -69.48 -1.12 35.16
N GLY A 159 -69.86 -1.67 36.31
CA GLY A 159 -70.38 -3.03 36.46
C GLY A 159 -71.81 -3.17 35.96
#